data_AF-A0A415HVW2-F1
#
_entry.id   AF-A0A415HVW2-F1
#
_cell.length_a   1.000
_cell.length_b   1.000
_cell.length_c   1.000
_cell.angle_alpha   90.00
_cell.angle_beta   90.00
_cell.angle_gamma   90.00
#
_symmetry.space_group_name_H-M   'P 1'
#
loop_
_entity.id
_entity.type
_entity.pdbx_description
1 polymer ?
#
loop_
_entity_poly.entity_id
_entity_poly.type
_entity_poly.pdbx_seq_one_letter_code
_entity_poly.pdbx_strand_id
1 'polypeptide(L)'
;MGTKFLILISMVFCHIVDDYYLQGWLASAKQKSWWDKNSPDKLYKHDYIAALFMHSFSWTFMMMLVPTIYIILFGGRYYPLVFVVNLIIHMITDNLKANAKVINLCQDQLIHMIQIIGTFIVFIICK
;
A
#
# COMPACT_ATOMS: atom_id res chain seq x y z
N MET A 1 24.26 4.81 11.20
CA MET A 1 23.93 3.96 10.03
C MET A 1 22.89 2.89 10.38
N GLY A 2 23.01 2.23 11.54
CA GLY A 2 22.07 1.20 12.00
C GLY A 2 20.59 1.61 12.02
N THR A 3 20.23 2.77 12.57
CA THR A 3 18.82 3.21 12.66
C THR A 3 18.15 3.34 11.29
N LYS A 4 18.83 3.94 10.30
CA LYS A 4 18.30 4.10 8.95
C LYS A 4 18.05 2.74 8.27
N PHE A 5 18.99 1.81 8.43
CA PHE A 5 18.85 0.45 7.95
C PHE A 5 17.66 -0.26 8.61
N LEU A 6 17.51 -0.14 9.93
CA LEU A 6 16.38 -0.71 10.67
C LEU A 6 15.04 -0.13 10.22
N ILE A 7 14.95 1.18 9.96
CA ILE A 7 13.73 1.79 9.42
C ILE A 7 13.38 1.17 8.07
N LEU A 8 14.34 1.08 7.14
CA LEU A 8 14.10 0.50 5.82
C LEU A 8 13.63 -0.96 5.90
N ILE A 9 14.32 -1.79 6.69
CA ILE A 9 13.92 -3.20 6.88
C ILE A 9 12.55 -3.29 7.54
N SER A 10 12.22 -2.41 8.49
CA SER A 10 10.91 -2.39 9.11
C SER A 10 9.80 -1.99 8.13
N MET A 11 10.06 -1.05 7.21
CA MET A 11 9.11 -0.71 6.15
C MET A 11 8.81 -1.91 5.24
N VAL A 12 9.86 -2.66 4.85
CA VAL A 12 9.71 -3.91 4.08
C VAL A 12 8.93 -4.95 4.87
N PHE A 13 9.25 -5.13 6.15
CA PHE A 13 8.54 -6.05 7.03
C PHE A 13 7.05 -5.68 7.19
N CYS A 14 6.73 -4.41 7.41
CA CYS A 14 5.35 -3.94 7.49
C CYS A 14 4.59 -4.16 6.18
N HIS A 15 5.23 -3.95 5.02
CA HIS A 15 4.65 -4.31 3.72
C HIS A 15 4.34 -5.81 3.63
N ILE A 16 5.27 -6.69 4.03
CA ILE A 16 5.06 -8.14 4.01
C ILE A 16 3.88 -8.51 4.92
N VAL A 17 3.85 -7.98 6.15
CA VAL A 17 2.79 -8.25 7.12
C VAL A 17 1.44 -7.83 6.57
N ASP A 18 1.32 -6.61 6.05
CA ASP A 18 0.03 -6.10 5.56
C ASP A 18 -0.43 -6.83 4.28
N ASP A 19 0.48 -6.98 3.31
CA ASP A 19 0.15 -7.50 1.97
C ASP A 19 -0.05 -9.02 1.93
N TYR A 20 0.56 -9.79 2.85
CA TYR A 20 0.44 -11.26 2.85
C TYR A 20 -0.38 -11.82 4.01
N TYR A 21 -0.47 -11.11 5.15
CA TYR A 21 -1.10 -11.65 6.36
C TYR A 21 -2.35 -10.90 6.78
N LEU A 22 -2.39 -9.56 6.66
CA LEU A 22 -3.51 -8.76 7.20
C LEU A 22 -4.64 -8.47 6.20
N GLN A 23 -4.50 -8.82 4.91
CA GLN A 23 -5.48 -8.47 3.89
C GLN A 23 -6.91 -9.01 4.19
N GLY A 24 -7.04 -10.19 4.80
CA GLY A 24 -8.31 -10.78 5.21
C GLY A 24 -9.42 -10.70 4.15
N TRP A 25 -10.59 -10.18 4.52
CA TRP A 25 -11.72 -9.99 3.61
C TRP A 25 -11.43 -8.99 2.47
N LEU A 26 -10.62 -7.96 2.72
CA LEU A 26 -10.29 -6.95 1.71
C LEU A 26 -9.52 -7.53 0.52
N ALA A 27 -8.76 -8.62 0.72
CA ALA A 27 -8.10 -9.36 -0.36
C ALA A 27 -9.08 -9.82 -1.43
N SER A 28 -10.27 -10.22 -1.00
CA SER A 28 -11.36 -10.68 -1.85
C SER A 28 -12.20 -9.51 -2.35
N ALA A 29 -12.59 -8.61 -1.45
CA ALA A 29 -13.48 -7.49 -1.76
C ALA A 29 -12.86 -6.45 -2.72
N LYS A 30 -11.53 -6.34 -2.83
CA LYS A 30 -10.88 -5.48 -3.83
C LYS A 30 -11.04 -5.98 -5.28
N GLN A 31 -11.48 -7.22 -5.45
CA GLN A 31 -11.67 -7.86 -6.76
C GLN A 31 -13.10 -7.68 -7.24
N LYS A 32 -13.29 -7.12 -8.44
CA LYS A 32 -14.60 -6.95 -9.07
C LYS A 32 -15.34 -8.29 -9.22
N SER A 33 -14.61 -9.35 -9.59
CA SER A 33 -15.16 -10.71 -9.74
C SER A 33 -15.76 -11.27 -8.46
N TRP A 34 -15.29 -10.83 -7.28
CA TRP A 34 -15.86 -11.24 -6.01
C TRP A 34 -17.26 -10.64 -5.84
N TRP A 35 -17.47 -9.39 -6.22
CA TRP A 35 -18.79 -8.73 -6.17
C TRP A 35 -19.73 -9.30 -7.22
N ASP A 36 -19.25 -9.55 -8.45
CA ASP A 36 -20.05 -10.20 -9.49
C ASP A 36 -20.59 -11.58 -9.04
N LYS A 37 -19.85 -12.29 -8.17
CA LYS A 37 -20.23 -13.60 -7.64
C LYS A 37 -21.11 -13.53 -6.38
N ASN A 38 -20.78 -12.66 -5.43
CA ASN A 38 -21.39 -12.66 -4.09
C ASN A 38 -22.51 -11.61 -3.93
N SER A 39 -22.51 -10.56 -4.76
CA SER A 39 -23.47 -9.44 -4.71
C SER A 39 -23.79 -8.94 -6.12
N PRO A 40 -24.45 -9.75 -6.97
CA PRO A 40 -24.58 -9.49 -8.41
C PRO A 40 -25.52 -8.31 -8.76
N ASP A 41 -26.22 -7.74 -7.78
CA ASP A 41 -27.09 -6.60 -8.00
C ASP A 41 -26.34 -5.40 -8.59
N LYS A 42 -26.97 -4.73 -9.57
CA LYS A 42 -26.40 -3.55 -10.25
C LYS A 42 -26.01 -2.41 -9.31
N LEU A 43 -26.60 -2.37 -8.11
CA LEU A 43 -26.27 -1.41 -7.07
C LEU A 43 -24.80 -1.55 -6.62
N TYR A 44 -24.30 -2.77 -6.47
CA TYR A 44 -23.00 -3.06 -5.85
C TYR A 44 -21.83 -3.22 -6.85
N LYS A 45 -22.10 -3.02 -8.14
CA LYS A 45 -21.12 -3.24 -9.22
C LYS A 45 -19.81 -2.45 -9.10
N HIS A 46 -19.79 -1.39 -8.28
CA HIS A 46 -18.64 -0.50 -8.09
C HIS A 46 -18.10 -0.51 -6.66
N ASP A 47 -18.66 -1.33 -5.76
CA ASP A 47 -18.25 -1.37 -4.35
C ASP A 47 -16.81 -1.87 -4.17
N TYR A 48 -16.32 -2.68 -5.12
CA TYR A 48 -14.91 -3.08 -5.16
C TYR A 48 -13.95 -1.89 -5.20
N ILE A 49 -14.36 -0.73 -5.73
CA ILE A 49 -13.52 0.49 -5.78
C ILE A 49 -13.29 1.03 -4.37
N ALA A 50 -14.34 1.03 -3.54
CA ALA A 50 -14.22 1.44 -2.14
C ALA A 50 -13.35 0.44 -1.35
N ALA A 51 -13.55 -0.87 -1.54
CA ALA A 51 -12.72 -1.89 -0.90
C ALA A 51 -11.25 -1.80 -1.33
N LEU A 52 -11.00 -1.56 -2.62
CA LEU A 52 -9.66 -1.34 -3.18
C LEU A 52 -8.99 -0.10 -2.57
N PHE A 53 -9.72 1.00 -2.44
CA PHE A 53 -9.23 2.21 -1.77
C PHE A 53 -8.88 1.94 -0.30
N MET A 54 -9.77 1.28 0.45
CA MET A 54 -9.54 0.97 1.86
C MET A 54 -8.34 0.05 2.08
N HIS A 55 -8.19 -0.96 1.21
CA HIS A 55 -7.01 -1.82 1.21
C HIS A 55 -5.73 -1.01 0.95
N SER A 56 -5.76 -0.16 -0.07
CA SER A 56 -4.60 0.67 -0.45
C SER A 56 -4.22 1.67 0.65
N PHE A 57 -5.22 2.19 1.35
CA PHE A 57 -5.03 3.07 2.50
C PHE A 57 -4.36 2.32 3.66
N SER A 58 -4.87 1.14 4.03
CA SER A 58 -4.29 0.29 5.08
C SER A 58 -2.83 -0.01 4.79
N TRP A 59 -2.53 -0.45 3.57
CA TRP A 59 -1.18 -0.78 3.15
C TRP A 59 -0.24 0.43 3.21
N THR A 60 -0.68 1.57 2.66
CA THR A 60 0.12 2.80 2.66
C THR A 60 0.41 3.26 4.09
N PHE A 61 -0.58 3.19 4.98
CA PHE A 61 -0.42 3.50 6.40
C PHE A 61 0.60 2.59 7.07
N MET A 62 0.48 1.28 6.89
CA MET A 62 1.40 0.30 7.49
C MET A 62 2.84 0.47 6.98
N MET A 63 3.02 0.66 5.68
CA MET A 63 4.34 0.88 5.07
C MET A 63 5.00 2.17 5.59
N MET A 64 4.23 3.24 5.78
CA MET A 64 4.73 4.54 6.25
C MET A 64 4.80 4.68 7.78
N LEU A 65 4.29 3.71 8.54
CA LEU A 65 4.15 3.81 9.99
C LEU A 65 5.47 4.10 10.71
N VAL A 66 6.49 3.27 10.45
CA VAL A 66 7.80 3.37 11.12
C VAL A 66 8.54 4.68 10.81
N PRO A 67 8.70 5.12 9.53
CA PRO A 67 9.35 6.40 9.27
C PRO A 67 8.54 7.59 9.79
N THR A 68 7.19 7.50 9.83
CA THR A 68 6.36 8.56 10.40
C THR A 68 6.55 8.69 11.90
N ILE A 69 6.54 7.57 12.65
CA ILE A 69 6.82 7.57 14.10
C ILE A 69 8.23 8.14 14.37
N TYR A 70 9.22 7.76 13.55
CA TYR A 70 10.56 8.30 13.69
C TYR A 70 10.60 9.84 13.55
N ILE A 71 9.93 10.39 12.53
CA ILE A 71 9.85 11.85 12.34
C ILE A 71 9.15 12.53 13.52
N ILE A 72 8.04 11.96 14.02
CA ILE A 72 7.30 12.53 15.17
C ILE A 72 8.18 12.58 16.42
N LEU A 73 8.96 11.54 16.70
CA LEU A 73 9.75 11.42 17.93
C LEU A 73 11.09 12.16 17.88
N PHE A 74 11.75 12.18 16.71
CA PHE A 74 13.13 12.68 16.58
C PHE A 74 13.24 13.94 15.72
N GLY A 75 12.11 14.46 15.23
CA GLY A 75 12.06 15.61 14.34
C GLY A 75 12.36 15.25 12.88
N GLY A 76 12.01 16.18 11.99
CA GLY A 76 12.11 16.02 10.54
C GLY A 76 10.93 16.70 9.85
N ARG A 77 10.90 16.65 8.51
CA ARG A 77 9.80 17.19 7.74
C ARG A 77 8.90 16.07 7.25
N TYR A 78 7.64 16.11 7.67
CA TYR A 78 6.61 15.23 7.13
C TYR A 78 6.01 15.84 5.86
N TYR A 79 5.84 15.03 4.83
CA TYR A 79 5.26 15.44 3.54
C TYR A 79 3.97 14.65 3.28
N PRO A 80 2.78 15.19 3.61
CA PRO A 80 1.50 14.50 3.45
C PRO A 80 1.23 14.04 2.01
N LEU A 81 1.77 14.78 1.03
CA LEU A 81 1.62 14.42 -0.39
C LEU A 81 2.25 13.07 -0.73
N VAL A 82 3.31 12.65 -0.03
CA VAL A 82 3.93 11.33 -0.23
C VAL A 82 2.96 10.21 0.12
N PHE A 83 2.13 10.41 1.15
CA PHE A 83 1.09 9.44 1.52
C PHE A 83 0.04 9.31 0.42
N VAL A 84 -0.47 10.45 -0.09
CA VAL A 84 -1.48 10.48 -1.15
C VAL A 84 -0.95 9.83 -2.44
N VAL A 85 0.29 10.12 -2.82
CA VAL A 85 0.92 9.51 -4.00
C VAL A 85 1.07 7.99 -3.83
N ASN A 86 1.55 7.52 -2.68
CA ASN A 86 1.68 6.08 -2.42
C ASN A 86 0.32 5.37 -2.45
N LEU A 87 -0.71 5.98 -1.85
CA LEU A 87 -2.07 5.48 -1.86
C LEU A 87 -2.60 5.31 -3.29
N ILE A 88 -2.44 6.33 -4.13
CA ILE A 88 -2.91 6.30 -5.53
C ILE A 88 -2.14 5.25 -6.32
N ILE A 89 -0.80 5.21 -6.21
CA ILE A 89 0.02 4.23 -6.93
C ILE A 89 -0.39 2.81 -6.52
N HIS A 90 -0.54 2.53 -5.22
CA HIS A 90 -0.91 1.20 -4.75
C HIS A 90 -2.30 0.79 -5.25
N MET A 91 -3.28 1.70 -5.18
CA MET A 91 -4.63 1.46 -5.71
C MET A 91 -4.61 1.12 -7.20
N ILE A 92 -3.80 1.84 -8.00
CA ILE A 92 -3.65 1.56 -9.43
C ILE A 92 -2.99 0.20 -9.65
N THR A 93 -1.87 -0.07 -8.97
CA THR A 93 -1.12 -1.34 -9.08
C THR A 93 -2.02 -2.53 -8.78
N ASP A 94 -2.76 -2.49 -7.68
CA ASP A 94 -3.65 -3.58 -7.31
C ASP A 94 -4.83 -3.73 -8.28
N ASN A 95 -5.35 -2.62 -8.80
CA ASN A 95 -6.36 -2.70 -9.86
C ASN A 95 -5.80 -3.34 -11.14
N LEU A 96 -4.56 -3.01 -11.51
CA LEU A 96 -3.87 -3.58 -12.67
C LEU A 96 -3.63 -5.08 -12.50
N LYS A 97 -3.27 -5.53 -11.29
CA LYS A 97 -3.06 -6.95 -10.97
C LYS A 97 -4.37 -7.73 -10.86
N ALA A 98 -5.27 -7.28 -9.99
CA ALA A 98 -6.41 -8.06 -9.53
C ALA A 98 -7.65 -7.95 -10.45
N ASN A 99 -7.83 -6.79 -11.10
CA ASN A 99 -9.02 -6.51 -11.91
C ASN A 99 -8.71 -6.48 -13.41
N ALA A 100 -7.69 -5.71 -13.82
CA ALA A 100 -7.32 -5.60 -15.23
C ALA A 100 -6.46 -6.78 -15.71
N LYS A 101 -5.78 -7.48 -14.79
CA LYS A 101 -4.90 -8.63 -15.05
C LYS A 101 -3.79 -8.34 -16.08
N VAL A 102 -3.26 -7.11 -16.04
CA VAL A 102 -2.21 -6.63 -16.95
C VAL A 102 -0.81 -6.87 -16.37
N ILE A 103 -0.69 -6.96 -15.04
CA ILE A 103 0.56 -7.24 -14.34
C ILE A 103 0.44 -8.49 -13.47
N ASN A 104 1.58 -9.16 -13.25
CA ASN A 104 1.69 -10.31 -12.36
C ASN A 104 2.19 -9.91 -10.96
N LEU A 105 2.26 -10.89 -10.05
CA LEU A 105 2.73 -10.68 -8.68
C LEU A 105 4.14 -10.11 -8.63
N CYS A 106 5.09 -10.57 -9.45
CA CYS A 106 6.46 -10.05 -9.42
C CYS A 106 6.52 -8.56 -9.77
N GLN A 107 5.74 -8.12 -10.76
CA GLN A 107 5.68 -6.71 -11.17
C GLN A 107 5.03 -5.83 -10.10
N ASP A 108 3.95 -6.32 -9.51
CA ASP A 108 3.27 -5.70 -8.37
C ASP A 108 4.22 -5.50 -7.16
N GLN A 109 4.93 -6.56 -6.75
CA GLN A 109 5.87 -6.49 -5.64
C GLN A 109 7.08 -5.59 -5.96
N LEU A 110 7.53 -5.55 -7.22
CA LEU A 110 8.56 -4.60 -7.65
C LEU A 110 8.09 -3.14 -7.48
N ILE A 111 6.84 -2.82 -7.85
CA ILE A 111 6.28 -1.49 -7.66
C ILE A 111 6.20 -1.15 -6.16
N HIS A 112 5.75 -2.09 -5.32
CA HIS A 112 5.75 -1.92 -3.86
C HIS A 112 7.16 -1.63 -3.30
N MET A 113 8.19 -2.32 -3.79
CA MET A 113 9.58 -2.06 -3.38
C MET A 113 10.04 -0.67 -3.82
N ILE A 114 9.67 -0.22 -5.01
CA ILE A 114 9.97 1.15 -5.49
C ILE A 114 9.27 2.19 -4.59
N GLN A 115 8.02 1.96 -4.21
CA GLN A 115 7.28 2.82 -3.27
C GLN A 115 7.98 2.93 -1.90
N ILE A 116 8.41 1.80 -1.34
CA ILE A 116 9.15 1.74 -0.07
C ILE A 116 10.47 2.51 -0.16
N ILE A 117 11.28 2.23 -1.18
CA ILE A 117 12.59 2.88 -1.36
C ILE A 117 12.42 4.38 -1.59
N GLY A 118 11.50 4.79 -2.45
CA GLY A 118 11.21 6.19 -2.72
C GLY A 118 10.76 6.93 -1.46
N THR A 119 9.84 6.35 -0.69
CA THR A 119 9.36 6.91 0.57
C THR A 119 10.48 7.02 1.60
N PHE A 120 11.31 5.98 1.73
CA PHE A 120 12.47 5.98 2.61
C PHE A 120 13.45 7.10 2.26
N ILE A 121 13.74 7.29 0.97
CA ILE A 121 14.62 8.38 0.51
C ILE A 121 14.03 9.74 0.92
N VAL A 122 12.75 9.97 0.64
CA VAL A 122 12.10 11.27 0.92
C VAL A 122 12.03 11.59 2.41
N PHE A 123 11.82 10.61 3.28
CA PHE A 123 11.64 10.87 4.72
C PHE A 123 12.90 10.72 5.57
N ILE A 124 13.85 9.87 5.17
CA ILE A 124 14.99 9.49 6.02
C ILE A 124 16.34 9.98 5.44
N ILE A 125 16.43 10.14 4.13
CA ILE A 125 17.66 10.58 3.45
C ILE A 125 17.60 12.07 3.14
N CYS A 126 16.54 12.52 2.48
CA CYS A 126 16.24 13.92 2.23
C CYS A 126 15.61 14.52 3.49
N LYS A 127 16.41 15.16 4.34
CA LYS A 127 15.88 15.87 5.52
C LYS A 127 15.06 17.09 5.11
#